data_AF-A0A2E5BWR6-F1
#
_entry.id   AF-A0A2E5BWR6-F1
#
_cell.length_a   1.000
_cell.length_b   1.000
_cell.length_c   1.000
_cell.angle_alpha   90.00
_cell.angle_beta   90.00
_cell.angle_gamma   90.00
#
_symmetry.space_group_name_H-M   'P 1'
#
loop_
_entity.id
_entity.type
_entity.pdbx_description
1 polymer ?
#
loop_
_entity_poly.entity_id
_entity_poly.type
_entity_poly.pdbx_seq_one_letter_code
_entity_poly.pdbx_strand_id
1 'polypeptide(L)'
;MVNQGFFGNISNTIHLMKSCVNVLKKDKELVLFPIMAAICVIVLLGIIYSIGGITFSDNPEEQGLIILLAILIFGANFIIVFFNSALISAALERLRGGDPNISSGLSHAFKHVHHIFLWSIIVTIMALIFAAIRSMGRNRGMMGQIMTELFASFLQAGWAMMTFFVVPIIVSENLGPISAIKRSSGLFKQTWGNQVAANFGFGIFQILAISASGAIGWIFGLVSPIFGMIVGFLCASISVSIIYTLEGIYKAALYEFAMGEKPLEFEQQDLRTAYRASAAMA
;
A
#
# COMPACT_ATOMS: atom_id res chain seq x y z
N MET A 1 19.38 26.61 16.13
CA MET A 1 19.22 26.07 14.76
C MET A 1 20.02 24.78 14.69
N VAL A 2 19.41 23.64 15.02
CA VAL A 2 20.10 22.35 14.91
C VAL A 2 19.95 21.89 13.48
N ASN A 3 21.09 21.79 12.79
CA ASN A 3 21.22 21.30 11.43
C ASN A 3 20.58 19.89 11.35
N GLN A 4 19.33 19.77 10.88
CA GLN A 4 18.70 18.47 10.67
C GLN A 4 19.29 17.86 9.39
N GLY A 5 20.51 17.34 9.51
CA GLY A 5 21.12 16.52 8.47
C GLY A 5 20.30 15.25 8.22
N PHE A 6 20.73 14.44 7.25
CA PHE A 6 20.16 13.14 6.90
C PHE A 6 19.77 12.27 8.11
N PHE A 7 20.60 12.27 9.16
CA PHE A 7 20.36 11.52 10.40
C PHE A 7 19.17 12.02 11.24
N GLY A 8 18.85 13.32 11.22
CA GLY A 8 17.69 13.88 11.90
C GLY A 8 16.38 13.43 11.24
N ASN A 9 16.35 13.42 9.90
CA ASN A 9 15.19 12.96 9.14
C ASN A 9 14.93 11.46 9.35
N ILE A 10 15.98 10.64 9.38
CA ILE A 10 15.87 9.21 9.68
C ILE A 10 15.31 8.97 11.09
N SER A 11 15.80 9.71 12.09
CA SER A 11 15.29 9.60 13.46
C SER A 11 13.79 9.86 13.51
N ASN A 12 13.31 10.91 12.82
CA ASN A 12 11.90 11.25 12.79
C ASN A 12 11.05 10.20 12.06
N THR A 13 11.54 9.64 10.95
CA THR A 13 10.89 8.50 10.28
C THR A 13 10.78 7.30 11.21
N ILE A 14 11.82 7.00 11.98
CA ILE A 14 11.81 5.90 12.98
C ILE A 14 10.80 6.19 14.10
N HIS A 15 10.71 7.44 14.58
CA HIS A 15 9.72 7.83 15.59
C HIS A 15 8.29 7.66 15.07
N LEU A 16 7.99 8.13 13.86
CA LEU A 16 6.69 7.93 13.20
C LEU A 16 6.34 6.45 13.04
N MET A 17 7.31 5.63 12.63
CA MET A 17 7.14 4.18 12.56
C MET A 17 6.85 3.56 13.92
N LYS A 18 7.55 3.99 14.99
CA LYS A 18 7.28 3.54 16.35
C LYS A 18 5.86 3.91 16.80
N SER A 19 5.37 5.11 16.47
CA SER A 19 3.99 5.50 16.76
C SER A 19 2.98 4.64 16.01
N CYS A 20 3.22 4.31 14.73
CA CYS A 20 2.40 3.35 13.99
C CYS A 20 2.40 1.96 14.66
N VAL A 21 3.57 1.50 15.14
CA VAL A 21 3.70 0.23 15.89
C VAL A 21 2.96 0.29 17.22
N ASN A 22 2.93 1.43 17.90
CA ASN A 22 2.17 1.58 19.16
C ASN A 22 0.66 1.49 18.92
N VAL A 23 0.15 2.11 17.85
CA VAL A 23 -1.24 1.92 17.40
C VAL A 23 -1.49 0.44 17.11
N LEU A 24 -0.63 -0.21 16.33
CA LEU A 24 -0.77 -1.63 16.00
C LEU A 24 -0.70 -2.56 17.23
N LYS A 25 0.05 -2.18 18.27
CA LYS A 25 0.10 -2.94 19.53
C LYS A 25 -1.20 -2.85 20.31
N LYS A 26 -1.90 -1.71 20.24
CA LYS A 26 -3.24 -1.54 20.82
C LYS A 26 -4.25 -2.35 20.03
N ASP A 27 -4.15 -2.36 18.71
CA ASP A 27 -5.09 -3.05 17.81
C ASP A 27 -4.40 -4.08 16.91
N LYS A 28 -4.02 -5.22 17.48
CA LYS A 28 -3.30 -6.27 16.73
C LYS A 28 -4.12 -6.86 15.59
N GLU A 29 -5.44 -6.73 15.67
CA GLU A 29 -6.36 -7.24 14.65
C GLU A 29 -6.27 -6.49 13.32
N LEU A 30 -5.66 -5.29 13.27
CA LEU A 30 -5.44 -4.57 12.01
C LEU A 30 -4.53 -5.35 11.03
N VAL A 31 -3.67 -6.25 11.52
CA VAL A 31 -2.86 -7.14 10.66
C VAL A 31 -3.73 -8.17 9.92
N LEU A 32 -4.93 -8.42 10.40
CA LEU A 32 -5.82 -9.41 9.79
C LEU A 32 -6.40 -8.91 8.48
N PHE A 33 -6.55 -7.59 8.24
CA PHE A 33 -7.08 -7.09 6.97
C PHE A 33 -6.20 -7.48 5.76
N PRO A 34 -4.87 -7.25 5.76
CA PRO A 34 -4.01 -7.74 4.68
C PRO A 34 -4.01 -9.27 4.52
N ILE A 35 -4.09 -10.00 5.64
CA ILE A 35 -4.13 -11.47 5.62
C ILE A 35 -5.43 -11.96 4.97
N MET A 36 -6.57 -11.39 5.34
CA MET A 36 -7.87 -11.69 4.73
C MET A 36 -7.87 -11.33 3.24
N ALA A 37 -7.27 -10.20 2.84
CA ALA A 37 -7.10 -9.85 1.45
C ALA A 37 -6.32 -10.93 0.68
N ALA A 38 -5.18 -11.36 1.21
CA ALA A 38 -4.36 -12.40 0.59
C ALA A 38 -5.13 -13.73 0.47
N ILE A 39 -5.83 -14.15 1.52
CA ILE A 39 -6.66 -15.37 1.49
C ILE A 39 -7.76 -15.24 0.44
N CYS A 40 -8.49 -14.14 0.39
CA CYS A 40 -9.54 -13.92 -0.60
C CYS A 40 -9.00 -13.90 -2.04
N VAL A 41 -7.82 -13.33 -2.27
CA VAL A 41 -7.15 -13.39 -3.58
C VAL A 41 -6.75 -14.83 -3.93
N ILE A 42 -6.19 -15.60 -2.99
CA ILE A 42 -5.84 -17.01 -3.22
C ILE A 42 -7.09 -17.84 -3.55
N VAL A 43 -8.19 -17.62 -2.83
CA VAL A 43 -9.48 -18.28 -3.09
C VAL A 43 -9.99 -17.91 -4.48
N LEU A 44 -9.93 -16.63 -4.87
CA LEU A 44 -10.31 -16.19 -6.22
C LEU A 44 -9.48 -16.91 -7.29
N LEU A 45 -8.16 -16.98 -7.12
CA LEU A 45 -7.26 -17.69 -8.04
C LEU A 45 -7.59 -19.19 -8.11
N GLY A 46 -7.85 -19.83 -6.96
CA GLY A 46 -8.22 -21.25 -6.88
C GLY A 46 -9.53 -21.57 -7.57
N ILE A 47 -10.54 -20.71 -7.42
CA ILE A 47 -11.83 -20.84 -8.13
C ILE A 47 -11.61 -20.75 -9.64
N ILE A 48 -10.87 -19.75 -10.11
CA ILE A 48 -10.62 -19.55 -11.54
C ILE A 48 -9.80 -20.71 -12.13
N TYR A 49 -8.81 -21.21 -11.39
CA TYR A 49 -8.07 -22.41 -11.78
C TYR A 49 -9.00 -23.63 -11.90
N SER A 50 -9.89 -23.84 -10.92
CA SER A 50 -10.80 -25.01 -10.89
C SER A 50 -11.81 -25.03 -12.03
N ILE A 51 -12.21 -23.88 -12.56
CA ILE A 51 -13.15 -23.78 -13.70
C ILE A 51 -12.44 -23.87 -15.07
N GLY A 52 -11.14 -24.20 -15.09
CA GLY A 52 -10.35 -24.29 -16.32
C GLY A 52 -9.94 -22.92 -16.89
N GLY A 53 -10.01 -21.86 -16.09
CA GLY A 53 -9.68 -20.51 -16.54
C GLY A 53 -8.17 -20.22 -16.65
N ILE A 54 -7.34 -20.97 -15.94
CA ILE A 54 -5.87 -20.85 -16.05
C ILE A 54 -5.36 -22.15 -16.66
N THR A 55 -5.45 -22.27 -17.98
CA THR A 55 -4.73 -23.30 -18.74
C THR A 55 -3.38 -22.74 -19.15
N PHE A 56 -2.29 -23.43 -18.77
CA PHE A 56 -0.96 -23.19 -19.35
C PHE A 56 -0.94 -23.78 -20.78
N SER A 57 -1.74 -23.22 -21.68
CA SER A 57 -1.80 -23.62 -23.08
C SER A 57 -0.90 -22.70 -23.92
N ASP A 58 0.00 -23.29 -24.72
CA ASP A 58 1.00 -22.58 -25.54
C ASP A 58 0.42 -21.79 -26.73
N ASN A 59 -0.91 -21.77 -26.91
CA ASN A 59 -1.58 -21.07 -28.01
C ASN A 59 -2.11 -19.70 -27.56
N PRO A 60 -1.53 -18.57 -28.03
CA PRO A 60 -1.88 -17.22 -27.55
C PRO A 60 -3.15 -16.62 -28.17
N GLU A 61 -3.93 -17.37 -28.94
CA GLU A 61 -4.98 -16.80 -29.82
C GLU A 61 -6.42 -16.87 -29.29
N GLU A 62 -6.63 -16.93 -27.97
CA GLU A 62 -7.98 -16.88 -27.42
C GLU A 62 -8.28 -15.53 -26.75
N GLN A 63 -9.12 -14.71 -27.40
CA GLN A 63 -9.72 -13.51 -26.79
C GLN A 63 -10.35 -13.80 -25.41
N GLY A 64 -10.80 -15.04 -25.17
CA GLY A 64 -11.31 -15.50 -23.87
C GLY A 64 -10.28 -15.41 -22.73
N LEU A 65 -9.00 -15.70 -23.01
CA LEU A 65 -7.92 -15.62 -22.00
C LEU A 65 -7.66 -14.19 -21.55
N ILE A 66 -7.75 -13.21 -22.46
CA ILE A 66 -7.53 -11.79 -22.14
C ILE A 66 -8.65 -11.26 -21.25
N ILE A 67 -9.90 -11.56 -21.57
CA ILE A 67 -11.06 -11.13 -20.78
C ILE A 67 -11.00 -11.74 -19.38
N LEU A 68 -10.70 -13.04 -19.29
CA LEU A 68 -10.57 -13.71 -18.01
C LEU A 68 -9.43 -13.15 -17.16
N LEU A 69 -8.28 -12.89 -17.76
CA LEU A 69 -7.15 -12.28 -17.07
C LEU A 69 -7.50 -10.87 -16.57
N ALA A 70 -8.23 -10.09 -17.37
CA ALA A 70 -8.71 -8.77 -16.95
C ALA A 70 -9.68 -8.86 -15.76
N ILE A 71 -10.62 -9.81 -15.76
CA ILE A 71 -11.54 -10.07 -14.65
C ILE A 71 -10.77 -10.50 -13.39
N LEU A 72 -9.76 -11.36 -13.54
CA LEU A 72 -8.92 -11.82 -12.44
C LEU A 72 -8.13 -10.67 -11.82
N ILE A 73 -7.45 -9.87 -12.64
CA ILE A 73 -6.67 -8.71 -12.17
C ILE A 73 -7.59 -7.70 -11.50
N PHE A 74 -8.77 -7.44 -12.08
CA PHE A 74 -9.76 -6.55 -11.48
C PHE A 74 -10.27 -7.08 -10.15
N GLY A 75 -10.69 -8.34 -10.08
CA GLY A 75 -11.21 -8.97 -8.87
C GLY A 75 -10.18 -8.97 -7.75
N ALA A 76 -8.92 -9.31 -8.06
CA ALA A 76 -7.83 -9.25 -7.09
C ALA A 76 -7.59 -7.82 -6.58
N ASN A 77 -7.55 -6.82 -7.49
CA ASN A 77 -7.40 -5.42 -7.08
C ASN A 77 -8.59 -4.92 -6.25
N PHE A 78 -9.82 -5.31 -6.59
CA PHE A 78 -11.00 -4.96 -5.81
C PHE A 78 -10.91 -5.50 -4.38
N ILE A 79 -10.55 -6.79 -4.22
CA ILE A 79 -10.34 -7.40 -2.91
C ILE A 79 -9.27 -6.64 -2.12
N ILE A 80 -8.10 -6.38 -2.72
CA ILE A 80 -7.00 -5.67 -2.07
C ILE A 80 -7.43 -4.27 -1.63
N VAL A 81 -8.07 -3.51 -2.52
CA VAL A 81 -8.53 -2.15 -2.23
C VAL A 81 -9.62 -2.16 -1.16
N PHE A 82 -10.54 -3.11 -1.18
CA PHE A 82 -11.59 -3.25 -0.17
C PHE A 82 -11.03 -3.48 1.24
N PHE A 83 -10.11 -4.44 1.39
CA PHE A 83 -9.49 -4.69 2.69
C PHE A 83 -8.56 -3.56 3.14
N ASN A 84 -7.92 -2.85 2.21
CA ASN A 84 -7.17 -1.63 2.52
C ASN A 84 -8.09 -0.52 3.02
N SER A 85 -9.26 -0.33 2.42
CA SER A 85 -10.28 0.59 2.91
C SER A 85 -10.77 0.22 4.30
N ALA A 86 -10.97 -1.07 4.58
CA ALA A 86 -11.35 -1.55 5.91
C ALA A 86 -10.27 -1.28 6.97
N LEU A 87 -9.01 -1.58 6.63
CA LEU A 87 -7.83 -1.28 7.46
C LEU A 87 -7.71 0.21 7.77
N ILE A 88 -7.79 1.07 6.76
CA ILE A 88 -7.66 2.52 6.93
C ILE A 88 -8.85 3.08 7.72
N SER A 89 -10.05 2.55 7.54
CA SER A 89 -11.22 2.94 8.34
C SER A 89 -11.03 2.60 9.82
N ALA A 90 -10.56 1.38 10.12
CA ALA A 90 -10.25 0.96 11.49
C ALA A 90 -9.11 1.81 12.11
N ALA A 91 -8.08 2.13 11.32
CA ALA A 91 -7.01 3.03 11.77
C ALA A 91 -7.55 4.43 12.10
N LEU A 92 -8.37 5.03 11.23
CA LEU A 92 -9.01 6.33 11.49
C LEU A 92 -9.88 6.29 12.75
N GLU A 93 -10.63 5.22 12.97
CA GLU A 93 -11.44 5.04 14.19
C GLU A 93 -10.57 5.08 15.45
N ARG A 94 -9.45 4.35 15.50
CA ARG A 94 -8.52 4.42 16.64
C ARG A 94 -7.90 5.81 16.82
N LEU A 95 -7.47 6.44 15.72
CA LEU A 95 -6.83 7.75 15.76
C LEU A 95 -7.78 8.86 16.25
N ARG A 96 -9.09 8.65 16.10
CA ARG A 96 -10.15 9.53 16.61
C ARG A 96 -10.63 9.19 18.03
N GLY A 97 -10.03 8.18 18.67
CA GLY A 97 -10.32 7.78 20.05
C GLY A 97 -11.35 6.66 20.19
N GLY A 98 -11.72 6.02 19.09
CA GLY A 98 -12.55 4.81 19.11
C GLY A 98 -11.79 3.56 19.51
N ASP A 99 -12.50 2.44 19.46
CA ASP A 99 -11.99 1.09 19.72
C ASP A 99 -12.28 0.22 18.50
N PRO A 100 -11.41 0.25 17.48
CA PRO A 100 -11.69 -0.43 16.23
C PRO A 100 -11.69 -1.94 16.43
N ASN A 101 -12.42 -2.63 15.57
CA ASN A 101 -12.28 -4.07 15.42
C ASN A 101 -12.44 -4.49 13.96
N ILE A 102 -12.21 -5.78 13.66
CA ILE A 102 -12.39 -6.31 12.29
C ILE A 102 -13.78 -5.98 11.75
N SER A 103 -14.82 -6.12 12.58
CA SER A 103 -16.21 -5.90 12.15
C SER A 103 -16.48 -4.42 11.89
N SER A 104 -15.97 -3.50 12.71
CA SER A 104 -16.14 -2.06 12.51
C SER A 104 -15.46 -1.59 11.22
N GLY A 105 -14.23 -2.06 10.97
CA GLY A 105 -13.48 -1.76 9.74
C GLY A 105 -14.17 -2.31 8.49
N LEU A 106 -14.61 -3.57 8.50
CA LEU A 106 -15.37 -4.16 7.39
C LEU A 106 -16.70 -3.44 7.17
N SER A 107 -17.44 -3.12 8.24
CA SER A 107 -18.71 -2.40 8.15
C SER A 107 -18.54 -1.04 7.49
N HIS A 108 -17.50 -0.29 7.86
CA HIS A 108 -17.17 0.98 7.20
C HIS A 108 -16.83 0.79 5.72
N ALA A 109 -15.99 -0.18 5.38
CA ALA A 109 -15.67 -0.46 3.97
C ALA A 109 -16.92 -0.82 3.16
N PHE A 110 -17.84 -1.61 3.72
CA PHE A 110 -19.10 -1.96 3.06
C PHE A 110 -19.99 -0.75 2.77
N LYS A 111 -20.06 0.23 3.68
CA LYS A 111 -20.82 1.47 3.44
C LYS A 111 -20.33 2.23 2.20
N HIS A 112 -19.03 2.11 1.89
CA HIS A 112 -18.38 2.78 0.75
C HIS A 112 -18.06 1.82 -0.41
N VAL A 113 -18.60 0.60 -0.42
CA VAL A 113 -18.24 -0.46 -1.38
C VAL A 113 -18.39 -0.02 -2.84
N HIS A 114 -19.39 0.81 -3.14
CA HIS A 114 -19.64 1.34 -4.47
C HIS A 114 -18.51 2.29 -4.94
N HIS A 115 -18.01 3.16 -4.06
CA HIS A 115 -16.84 4.00 -4.36
C HIS A 115 -15.55 3.19 -4.41
N ILE A 116 -15.38 2.19 -3.54
CA ILE A 116 -14.25 1.26 -3.53
C ILE A 116 -14.20 0.47 -4.85
N PHE A 117 -15.34 -0.01 -5.34
CA PHE A 117 -15.46 -0.73 -6.61
C PHE A 117 -15.08 0.15 -7.80
N LEU A 118 -15.58 1.38 -7.85
CA LEU A 118 -15.19 2.32 -8.91
C LEU A 118 -13.71 2.70 -8.81
N TRP A 119 -13.16 2.81 -7.60
CA TRP A 119 -11.75 3.08 -7.38
C TRP A 119 -10.88 1.91 -7.84
N SER A 120 -11.28 0.66 -7.58
CA SER A 120 -10.53 -0.51 -8.03
C SER A 120 -10.46 -0.62 -9.56
N ILE A 121 -11.49 -0.17 -10.29
CA ILE A 121 -11.43 -0.05 -11.76
C ILE A 121 -10.27 0.87 -12.16
N ILE A 122 -10.17 2.05 -11.55
CA ILE A 122 -9.11 3.02 -11.86
C ILE A 122 -7.73 2.43 -11.51
N VAL A 123 -7.60 1.79 -10.34
CA VAL A 123 -6.36 1.11 -9.92
C VAL A 123 -5.96 0.04 -10.93
N THR A 124 -6.90 -0.79 -11.38
CA THR A 124 -6.65 -1.83 -12.40
C THR A 124 -6.22 -1.21 -13.72
N ILE A 125 -6.90 -0.18 -14.21
CA ILE A 125 -6.51 0.51 -15.45
C ILE A 125 -5.09 1.07 -15.33
N MET A 126 -4.75 1.73 -14.21
CA MET A 126 -3.39 2.24 -14.01
C MET A 126 -2.34 1.14 -13.92
N ALA A 127 -2.65 0.02 -13.27
CA ALA A 127 -1.76 -1.14 -13.22
C ALA A 127 -1.48 -1.69 -14.64
N LEU A 128 -2.51 -1.79 -15.48
CA LEU A 128 -2.38 -2.21 -16.88
C LEU A 128 -1.58 -1.19 -17.70
N ILE A 129 -1.81 0.11 -17.51
CA ILE A 129 -1.05 1.17 -18.18
C ILE A 129 0.44 1.08 -17.81
N PHE A 130 0.78 0.94 -16.52
CA PHE A 130 2.18 0.81 -16.11
C PHE A 130 2.82 -0.48 -16.63
N ALA A 131 2.08 -1.59 -16.67
CA ALA A 131 2.55 -2.83 -17.27
C ALA A 131 2.81 -2.66 -18.78
N ALA A 132 1.91 -1.99 -19.50
CA ALA A 132 2.06 -1.69 -20.92
C ALA A 132 3.23 -0.74 -21.20
N ILE A 133 3.45 0.27 -20.35
CA ILE A 133 4.61 1.16 -20.49
C ILE A 133 5.91 0.39 -20.36
N ARG A 134 6.01 -0.48 -19.34
CA ARG A 134 7.21 -1.31 -19.13
C ARG A 134 7.44 -2.32 -20.27
N SER A 135 6.37 -2.87 -20.84
CA SER A 135 6.50 -3.86 -21.92
C SER A 135 7.07 -3.25 -23.21
N MET A 136 6.80 -1.97 -23.49
CA MET A 136 7.37 -1.25 -24.64
C MET A 136 8.91 -1.17 -24.60
N GLY A 137 9.51 -1.23 -23.42
CA GLY A 137 10.97 -1.15 -23.24
C GLY A 137 11.73 -2.44 -23.55
N ARG A 138 11.06 -3.60 -23.57
CA ARG A 138 11.71 -4.93 -23.70
C ARG A 138 12.43 -5.12 -25.03
N ASN A 139 11.96 -4.49 -26.11
CA ASN A 139 12.51 -4.67 -27.45
C ASN A 139 13.54 -3.60 -27.85
N ARG A 140 13.92 -2.69 -26.95
CA ARG A 140 14.76 -1.51 -27.26
C ARG A 140 16.23 -1.65 -26.82
N GLY A 141 16.70 -2.87 -26.59
CA GLY A 141 18.03 -3.14 -26.04
C GLY A 141 18.21 -2.65 -24.60
N MET A 142 19.37 -2.94 -24.00
CA MET A 142 19.63 -2.66 -22.57
C MET A 142 19.43 -1.18 -22.19
N MET A 143 19.90 -0.24 -23.02
CA MET A 143 19.73 1.19 -22.76
C MET A 143 18.27 1.66 -22.88
N GLY A 144 17.54 1.14 -23.88
CA GLY A 144 16.12 1.47 -24.05
C GLY A 144 15.24 0.92 -22.92
N GLN A 145 15.60 -0.25 -22.37
CA GLN A 145 14.94 -0.83 -21.21
C GLN A 145 15.13 0.05 -19.96
N ILE A 146 16.37 0.46 -19.67
CA ILE A 146 16.68 1.31 -18.50
C ILE A 146 15.91 2.63 -18.56
N MET A 147 15.91 3.30 -19.73
CA MET A 147 15.18 4.56 -19.90
C MET A 147 13.67 4.38 -19.70
N THR A 148 13.10 3.28 -20.22
CA THR A 148 11.67 2.98 -20.05
C THR A 148 11.32 2.71 -18.59
N GLU A 149 12.17 1.97 -17.87
CA GLU A 149 11.96 1.66 -16.45
C GLU A 149 12.03 2.93 -15.59
N LEU A 150 12.98 3.82 -15.86
CA LEU A 150 13.08 5.12 -15.18
C LEU A 150 11.83 5.98 -15.42
N PHE A 151 11.38 6.07 -16.66
CA PHE A 151 10.17 6.82 -17.01
C PHE A 151 8.91 6.23 -16.34
N ALA A 152 8.73 4.91 -16.40
CA ALA A 152 7.63 4.22 -15.74
C ALA A 152 7.64 4.44 -14.22
N SER A 153 8.83 4.39 -13.61
CA SER A 153 9.02 4.63 -12.17
C SER A 153 8.64 6.05 -11.77
N PHE A 154 9.00 7.06 -12.58
CA PHE A 154 8.63 8.44 -12.32
C PHE A 154 7.11 8.66 -12.42
N LEU A 155 6.46 8.11 -13.44
CA LEU A 155 5.01 8.16 -13.58
C LEU A 155 4.30 7.48 -12.41
N GLN A 156 4.80 6.31 -11.98
CA GLN A 156 4.25 5.59 -10.84
C GLN A 156 4.42 6.37 -9.54
N ALA A 157 5.56 7.06 -9.34
CA ALA A 157 5.75 7.94 -8.20
C ALA A 157 4.76 9.11 -8.22
N GLY A 158 4.56 9.75 -9.38
CA GLY A 158 3.54 10.79 -9.58
C GLY A 158 2.13 10.31 -9.22
N TRP A 159 1.77 9.11 -9.67
CA TRP A 159 0.50 8.47 -9.34
C TRP A 159 0.35 8.19 -7.85
N ALA A 160 1.37 7.63 -7.21
CA ALA A 160 1.37 7.35 -5.77
C ALA A 160 1.18 8.62 -4.94
N MET A 161 1.83 9.72 -5.34
CA MET A 161 1.65 11.04 -4.70
C MET A 161 0.22 11.57 -4.85
N MET A 162 -0.31 11.57 -6.08
CA MET A 162 -1.68 12.04 -6.33
C MET A 162 -2.73 11.23 -5.57
N THR A 163 -2.47 9.94 -5.34
CA THR A 163 -3.45 9.00 -4.80
C THR A 163 -3.23 8.64 -3.34
N PHE A 164 -2.23 9.25 -2.70
CA PHE A 164 -1.79 8.94 -1.35
C PHE A 164 -2.93 8.94 -0.31
N PHE A 165 -3.85 9.90 -0.42
CA PHE A 165 -4.99 10.06 0.50
C PHE A 165 -6.33 9.59 -0.08
N VAL A 166 -6.36 8.97 -1.26
CA VAL A 166 -7.63 8.60 -1.91
C VAL A 166 -8.46 7.66 -1.04
N VAL A 167 -7.84 6.62 -0.46
CA VAL A 167 -8.57 5.67 0.38
C VAL A 167 -9.11 6.32 1.67
N PRO A 168 -8.31 7.05 2.48
CA PRO A 168 -8.81 7.82 3.61
C PRO A 168 -9.98 8.77 3.24
N ILE A 169 -9.87 9.47 2.11
CA ILE A 169 -10.92 10.40 1.64
C ILE A 169 -12.19 9.64 1.26
N ILE A 170 -12.10 8.51 0.55
CA ILE A 170 -13.27 7.70 0.18
C ILE A 170 -14.02 7.25 1.43
N VAL A 171 -13.30 6.73 2.43
CA VAL A 171 -13.94 6.16 3.63
C VAL A 171 -14.35 7.20 4.67
N SER A 172 -13.72 8.38 4.69
CA SER A 172 -14.05 9.44 5.66
C SER A 172 -15.01 10.49 5.10
N GLU A 173 -14.93 10.82 3.81
CA GLU A 173 -15.71 11.91 3.19
C GLU A 173 -16.79 11.38 2.23
N ASN A 174 -16.87 10.06 2.00
CA ASN A 174 -17.80 9.43 1.06
C ASN A 174 -17.77 10.06 -0.34
N LEU A 175 -16.57 10.39 -0.82
CA LEU A 175 -16.37 10.98 -2.14
C LEU A 175 -16.13 9.89 -3.19
N GLY A 176 -16.69 10.11 -4.38
CA GLY A 176 -16.40 9.28 -5.55
C GLY A 176 -14.90 9.35 -5.95
N PRO A 177 -14.36 8.33 -6.64
CA PRO A 177 -12.92 8.19 -6.84
C PRO A 177 -12.26 9.38 -7.53
N ILE A 178 -12.90 9.97 -8.55
CA ILE A 178 -12.35 11.13 -9.27
C ILE A 178 -12.25 12.35 -8.35
N SER A 179 -13.29 12.60 -7.55
CA SER A 179 -13.29 13.68 -6.57
C SER A 179 -12.27 13.42 -5.46
N ALA A 180 -12.12 12.18 -5.02
CA ALA A 180 -11.13 11.76 -4.04
C ALA A 180 -9.69 11.97 -4.55
N ILE A 181 -9.40 11.68 -5.82
CA ILE A 181 -8.09 11.97 -6.44
C ILE A 181 -7.81 13.48 -6.47
N LYS A 182 -8.81 14.28 -6.88
CA LYS A 182 -8.67 15.75 -6.89
C LYS A 182 -8.39 16.29 -5.48
N ARG A 183 -9.17 15.86 -4.48
CA ARG A 183 -8.97 16.22 -3.07
C ARG A 183 -7.61 15.76 -2.55
N SER A 184 -7.23 14.50 -2.81
CA SER A 184 -5.94 13.91 -2.43
C SER A 184 -4.77 14.69 -3.00
N SER A 185 -4.79 15.00 -4.30
CA SER A 185 -3.74 15.80 -4.93
C SER A 185 -3.66 17.23 -4.37
N GLY A 186 -4.80 17.83 -4.00
CA GLY A 186 -4.84 19.12 -3.30
C GLY A 186 -4.19 19.06 -1.93
N LEU A 187 -4.59 18.09 -1.09
CA LEU A 187 -4.00 17.86 0.24
C LEU A 187 -2.51 17.53 0.15
N PHE A 188 -2.11 16.70 -0.82
CA PHE A 188 -0.70 16.35 -1.04
C PHE A 188 0.12 17.58 -1.42
N LYS A 189 -0.37 18.43 -2.33
CA LYS A 189 0.32 19.67 -2.71
C LYS A 189 0.41 20.67 -1.57
N GLN A 190 -0.65 20.82 -0.76
CA GLN A 190 -0.63 21.68 0.42
C GLN A 190 0.35 21.18 1.48
N THR A 191 0.50 19.86 1.58
CA THR A 191 1.35 19.21 2.57
C THR A 191 2.83 19.18 2.16
N TRP A 192 3.13 18.70 0.95
CA TRP A 192 4.49 18.39 0.50
C TRP A 192 5.01 19.31 -0.63
N GLY A 193 4.16 20.16 -1.23
CA GLY A 193 4.54 21.27 -2.11
C GLY A 193 5.65 21.00 -3.14
N ASN A 194 6.57 21.97 -3.27
CA ASN A 194 7.73 21.92 -4.19
C ASN A 194 8.92 21.11 -3.64
N GLN A 195 8.86 20.68 -2.38
CA GLN A 195 9.92 19.92 -1.72
C GLN A 195 9.36 18.54 -1.43
N VAL A 196 9.10 17.77 -2.50
CA VAL A 196 8.62 16.39 -2.41
C VAL A 196 9.55 15.63 -1.47
N ALA A 197 9.11 15.48 -0.23
CA ALA A 197 9.87 14.75 0.75
C ALA A 197 9.88 13.31 0.27
N ALA A 198 11.06 12.77 0.01
CA ALA A 198 11.28 11.37 -0.33
C ALA A 198 11.02 10.44 0.88
N ASN A 199 9.94 10.70 1.63
CA ASN A 199 9.58 10.05 2.90
C ASN A 199 8.71 8.82 2.69
N PHE A 200 8.92 8.07 1.61
CA PHE A 200 8.34 6.74 1.42
C PHE A 200 9.32 5.66 1.91
N GLY A 201 9.68 5.74 3.20
CA GLY A 201 10.63 4.83 3.84
C GLY A 201 10.10 3.40 4.01
N PHE A 202 8.80 3.14 3.80
CA PHE A 202 8.23 1.79 3.93
C PHE A 202 8.87 0.78 2.98
N GLY A 203 9.30 1.21 1.79
CA GLY A 203 9.99 0.33 0.84
C GLY A 203 11.28 -0.27 1.38
N ILE A 204 12.10 0.52 2.09
CA ILE A 204 13.35 0.00 2.67
C ILE A 204 13.08 -0.94 3.84
N PHE A 205 12.06 -0.66 4.67
CA PHE A 205 11.63 -1.57 5.73
C PHE A 205 11.11 -2.89 5.15
N GLN A 206 10.38 -2.84 4.02
CA GLN A 206 9.89 -4.02 3.32
C GLN A 206 11.04 -4.90 2.80
N ILE A 207 12.03 -4.29 2.15
CA ILE A 207 13.22 -5.00 1.64
C ILE A 207 13.97 -5.67 2.79
N LEU A 208 14.20 -4.95 3.89
CA LEU A 208 14.89 -5.48 5.07
C LEU A 208 14.11 -6.64 5.70
N ALA A 209 12.79 -6.50 5.85
CA ALA A 209 11.96 -7.53 6.46
C ALA A 209 11.85 -8.80 5.60
N ILE A 210 11.75 -8.66 4.27
CA ILE A 210 11.81 -9.80 3.34
C ILE A 210 13.19 -10.46 3.40
N SER A 211 14.26 -9.67 3.41
CA SER A 211 15.63 -10.21 3.47
C SER A 211 15.87 -10.98 4.78
N ALA A 212 15.40 -10.46 5.92
CA ALA A 212 15.44 -11.16 7.19
C ALA A 212 14.61 -12.45 7.18
N SER A 213 13.41 -12.42 6.59
CA SER A 213 12.56 -13.61 6.43
C SER A 213 13.23 -14.68 5.56
N GLY A 214 13.92 -14.26 4.49
CA GLY A 214 14.71 -15.13 3.63
C GLY A 214 15.89 -15.75 4.37
N ALA A 215 16.59 -14.98 5.21
CA ALA A 215 17.68 -15.49 6.04
C ALA A 215 17.18 -16.54 7.05
N ILE A 216 16.02 -16.30 7.69
CA ILE A 216 15.39 -17.28 8.58
C ILE A 216 15.04 -18.56 7.81
N GLY A 217 14.39 -18.42 6.65
CA GLY A 217 14.06 -19.55 5.78
C GLY A 217 15.31 -20.34 5.34
N TRP A 218 16.40 -19.64 5.02
CA TRP A 218 17.68 -20.26 4.68
C TRP A 218 18.25 -21.08 5.84
N ILE A 219 18.26 -20.55 7.07
CA ILE A 219 18.76 -21.24 8.26
C ILE A 219 17.99 -22.55 8.49
N PHE A 220 16.66 -22.52 8.43
CA PHE A 220 15.85 -23.73 8.57
C PHE A 220 15.98 -24.67 7.35
N GLY A 221 16.28 -24.12 6.18
CA GLY A 221 16.58 -24.86 4.95
C GLY A 221 17.83 -25.73 5.06
N LEU A 222 18.79 -25.38 5.93
CA LEU A 222 19.96 -26.21 6.22
C LEU A 222 19.60 -27.54 6.89
N VAL A 223 18.45 -27.60 7.58
CA VAL A 223 17.94 -28.84 8.20
C VAL A 223 17.08 -29.61 7.20
N SER A 224 16.14 -28.92 6.54
CA SER A 224 15.28 -29.48 5.51
C SER A 224 14.86 -28.39 4.54
N PRO A 225 15.11 -28.54 3.22
CA PRO A 225 14.73 -27.53 2.22
C PRO A 225 13.24 -27.18 2.24
N ILE A 226 12.36 -28.18 2.40
CA ILE A 226 10.91 -27.97 2.45
C ILE A 226 10.53 -27.17 3.70
N PHE A 227 11.12 -27.51 4.84
CA PHE A 227 10.86 -26.80 6.09
C PHE A 227 11.33 -25.34 6.03
N GLY A 228 12.53 -25.11 5.48
CA GLY A 228 13.05 -23.76 5.24
C GLY A 228 12.16 -22.91 4.34
N MET A 229 11.64 -23.49 3.25
CA MET A 229 10.70 -22.79 2.36
C MET A 229 9.40 -22.40 3.09
N ILE A 230 8.80 -23.30 3.86
CA ILE A 230 7.57 -23.03 4.60
C ILE A 230 7.79 -21.92 5.63
N VAL A 231 8.85 -22.02 6.44
CA VAL A 231 9.16 -21.02 7.48
C VAL A 231 9.47 -19.67 6.85
N GLY A 232 10.31 -19.64 5.80
CA GLY A 232 10.66 -18.41 5.10
C GLY A 232 9.44 -17.72 4.49
N PHE A 233 8.54 -18.49 3.87
CA PHE A 233 7.29 -17.97 3.32
C PHE A 233 6.39 -17.39 4.40
N LEU A 234 6.15 -18.12 5.51
CA LEU A 234 5.32 -17.64 6.61
C LEU A 234 5.88 -16.34 7.24
N CYS A 235 7.19 -16.30 7.49
CA CYS A 235 7.85 -15.09 7.99
C CYS A 235 7.71 -13.90 7.03
N ALA A 236 7.87 -14.15 5.72
CA ALA A 236 7.71 -13.12 4.70
C ALA A 236 6.26 -12.61 4.64
N SER A 237 5.26 -13.51 4.66
CA SER A 237 3.84 -13.14 4.65
C SER A 237 3.44 -12.31 5.87
N ILE A 238 3.93 -12.66 7.07
CA ILE A 238 3.69 -11.89 8.30
C ILE A 238 4.34 -10.52 8.18
N SER A 239 5.59 -10.46 7.72
CA SER A 239 6.34 -9.22 7.55
C SER A 239 5.65 -8.24 6.59
N VAL A 240 5.21 -8.74 5.43
CA VAL A 240 4.43 -7.97 4.44
C VAL A 240 3.15 -7.43 5.08
N SER A 241 2.42 -8.28 5.80
CA SER A 241 1.15 -7.88 6.42
C SER A 241 1.34 -6.78 7.46
N ILE A 242 2.36 -6.89 8.32
CA ILE A 242 2.69 -5.87 9.32
C ILE A 242 3.04 -4.55 8.64
N ILE A 243 3.93 -4.57 7.64
CA ILE A 243 4.38 -3.33 6.98
C ILE A 243 3.23 -2.65 6.23
N TYR A 244 2.38 -3.43 5.56
CA TYR A 244 1.18 -2.91 4.90
C TYR A 244 0.22 -2.26 5.91
N THR A 245 0.01 -2.90 7.07
CA THR A 245 -0.79 -2.35 8.16
C THR A 245 -0.20 -1.04 8.69
N LEU A 246 1.11 -0.98 8.93
CA LEU A 246 1.79 0.24 9.39
C LEU A 246 1.68 1.36 8.35
N GLU A 247 1.78 1.05 7.05
CA GLU A 247 1.60 2.03 5.98
C GLU A 247 0.15 2.58 5.96
N GLY A 248 -0.85 1.71 6.18
CA GLY A 248 -2.25 2.12 6.31
C GLY A 248 -2.48 3.07 7.49
N ILE A 249 -1.94 2.73 8.67
CA ILE A 249 -1.99 3.57 9.87
C ILE A 249 -1.31 4.92 9.61
N TYR A 250 -0.13 4.90 8.97
CA TYR A 250 0.60 6.11 8.62
C TYR A 250 -0.20 7.02 7.68
N LYS A 251 -0.80 6.48 6.63
CA LYS A 251 -1.67 7.24 5.71
C LYS A 251 -2.87 7.84 6.43
N ALA A 252 -3.50 7.10 7.34
CA ALA A 252 -4.61 7.59 8.16
C ALA A 252 -4.17 8.74 9.08
N ALA A 253 -3.04 8.60 9.78
CA ALA A 253 -2.51 9.62 10.68
C ALA A 253 -2.12 10.91 9.94
N LEU A 254 -1.46 10.80 8.79
CA LEU A 254 -1.15 11.96 7.96
C LEU A 254 -2.43 12.59 7.38
N TYR A 255 -3.44 11.79 7.02
CA TYR A 255 -4.70 12.34 6.53
C TYR A 255 -5.40 13.20 7.60
N GLU A 256 -5.54 12.69 8.83
CA GLU A 256 -6.12 13.47 9.94
C GLU A 256 -5.33 14.76 10.18
N PHE A 257 -4.00 14.67 10.18
CA PHE A 257 -3.15 15.84 10.34
C PHE A 257 -3.27 16.84 9.18
N ALA A 258 -3.41 16.37 7.93
CA ALA A 258 -3.67 17.21 6.76
C ALA A 258 -5.00 17.97 6.88
N MET A 259 -5.98 17.36 7.54
CA MET A 259 -7.29 17.96 7.82
C MET A 259 -7.26 18.93 9.01
N GLY A 260 -6.12 19.08 9.69
CA GLY A 260 -5.95 19.93 10.88
C GLY A 260 -6.34 19.25 12.19
N GLU A 261 -6.65 17.96 12.16
CA GLU A 261 -6.98 17.16 13.32
C GLU A 261 -5.72 16.70 14.08
N LYS A 262 -5.92 16.25 15.32
CA LYS A 262 -4.86 15.73 16.19
C LYS A 262 -5.02 14.22 16.33
N PRO A 263 -4.43 13.41 15.44
CA PRO A 263 -4.52 11.97 15.58
C PRO A 263 -3.91 11.53 16.91
N LEU A 264 -4.68 10.78 17.70
CA LEU A 264 -4.19 10.20 18.94
C LEU A 264 -3.00 9.27 18.68
N GLU A 265 -2.18 9.02 19.69
CA GLU A 265 -0.94 8.21 19.60
C GLU A 265 0.21 8.82 18.79
N PHE A 266 0.00 9.98 18.15
CA PHE A 266 1.05 10.69 17.41
C PHE A 266 1.35 12.04 18.03
N GLU A 267 2.64 12.31 18.27
CA GLU A 267 3.09 13.65 18.61
C GLU A 267 2.97 14.56 17.39
N GLN A 268 2.34 15.73 17.55
CA GLN A 268 2.21 16.69 16.45
C GLN A 268 3.57 17.13 15.89
N GLN A 269 4.63 17.13 16.71
CA GLN A 269 5.96 17.49 16.26
C GLN A 269 6.53 16.46 15.26
N ASP A 270 6.25 15.18 15.46
CA ASP A 270 6.69 14.12 14.55
C ASP A 270 5.95 14.20 13.21
N LEU A 271 4.62 14.41 13.25
CA LEU A 271 3.81 14.62 12.05
C LEU A 271 4.18 15.91 11.33
N ARG A 272 4.41 17.00 12.07
CA ARG A 272 4.93 18.24 11.51
C ARG A 272 6.26 18.01 10.84
N THR A 273 7.14 17.15 11.35
CA THR A 273 8.42 16.87 10.68
C THR A 273 8.24 16.04 9.41
N ALA A 274 7.29 15.10 9.39
CA ALA A 274 6.88 14.42 8.15
C ALA A 274 6.42 15.41 7.06
N TYR A 275 5.85 16.55 7.48
CA TYR A 275 5.43 17.68 6.64
C TYR A 275 6.57 18.71 6.41
N ARG A 276 7.51 18.87 7.37
CA ARG A 276 8.54 19.94 7.45
C ARG A 276 9.92 19.58 6.90
N ALA A 277 10.04 18.61 5.99
CA ALA A 277 11.05 18.78 4.93
C ALA A 277 10.93 20.16 4.23
N SER A 278 9.81 20.87 4.45
CA SER A 278 9.50 22.26 4.13
C SER A 278 10.23 23.39 4.90
N ALA A 279 11.07 23.20 5.92
CA ALA A 279 11.48 24.32 6.81
C ALA A 279 13.00 24.53 7.06
N ALA A 280 13.88 24.04 6.18
CA ALA A 280 15.33 24.21 6.36
C ALA A 280 16.06 25.10 5.33
N MET A 281 15.39 25.69 4.35
CA MET A 281 16.03 26.60 3.37
C MET A 281 15.13 27.77 2.95
N ALA A 282 14.85 28.66 3.91
CA ALA A 282 14.47 30.04 3.63
C ALA A 282 15.51 30.95 4.30
#